data_AF-A0AAW1TLX5-F1
#
_entry.id   AF-A0AAW1TLX5-F1
#
_cell.length_a   1.000
_cell.length_b   1.000
_cell.length_c   1.000
_cell.angle_alpha   90.00
_cell.angle_beta   90.00
_cell.angle_gamma   90.00
#
_symmetry.space_group_name_H-M   'P 1'
#
loop_
_entity.id
_entity.type
_entity.pdbx_description
1 polymer ?
#
loop_
_entity_poly.entity_id
_entity_poly.type
_entity_poly.pdbx_seq_one_letter_code
_entity_poly.pdbx_strand_id
1 'polypeptide(L)'
;MYHTVLIFFVLISGIRGQVPVKEKCPELTLQQNFDLNKYLGKWYEQATYPNKFELPGKCYDAEYTMLKNATVKVVNSQIVKESGKKTFIEGTARFAGKSTEGKLIVTFHIKGVTRDSPYWVLDTDYDSYAVVWSCSEMKIKEELTSLRFVWLLTRVRLPSSEIMNKIFSLLRILKIMLRILLVIFVSLFGVRGQAIIDGDCPVVTVVENFDIDKYSGRWYEHFTYPRPQEIQGKCNTADYWNNHNRTMGIRNTQLNQATGKLEYANGYARPLANPKEAKFLVNLDIGSHRDATYWILESDYTSYAVVWSCTPISDKSLAIVWLLSREKTLSGEVAVKLFNVLDKFNISLDPLKYTDQTNCPAF
;
A
#
# COMPACT_ATOMS: atom_id res chain seq x y z
N MET A 1 -9.77 -22.49 49.91
CA MET A 1 -8.67 -21.54 49.60
C MET A 1 -8.11 -21.94 48.24
N TYR A 2 -8.57 -21.30 47.17
CA TYR A 2 -8.01 -21.50 45.83
C TYR A 2 -7.12 -20.30 45.52
N HIS A 3 -5.82 -20.54 45.35
CA HIS A 3 -4.88 -19.50 44.96
C HIS A 3 -5.04 -19.20 43.48
N THR A 4 -5.65 -18.05 43.16
CA THR A 4 -5.65 -17.48 41.82
C THR A 4 -4.25 -16.93 41.52
N VAL A 5 -3.47 -17.64 40.70
CA VAL A 5 -2.20 -17.15 40.17
C VAL A 5 -2.52 -16.13 39.07
N LEU A 6 -2.35 -14.85 39.37
CA LEU A 6 -2.40 -13.78 38.37
C LEU A 6 -1.14 -13.86 37.50
N ILE A 7 -1.26 -14.40 36.29
CA ILE A 7 -0.22 -14.29 35.26
C ILE A 7 -0.36 -12.90 34.64
N PHE A 8 0.47 -11.96 35.08
CA PHE A 8 0.65 -10.67 34.43
C PHE A 8 1.21 -10.90 33.03
N PHE A 9 0.36 -10.90 32.01
CA PHE A 9 0.80 -10.67 30.64
C PHE A 9 1.24 -9.21 30.53
N VAL A 10 2.54 -8.98 30.66
CA VAL A 10 3.15 -7.73 30.22
C VAL A 10 2.93 -7.65 28.71
N LEU A 11 1.92 -6.88 28.30
CA LEU A 11 1.75 -6.43 26.92
C LEU A 11 2.97 -5.55 26.60
N ILE A 12 4.02 -6.18 26.08
CA ILE A 12 5.11 -5.46 25.44
C ILE A 12 4.47 -4.76 24.25
N SER A 13 4.30 -3.45 24.37
CA SER A 13 3.93 -2.56 23.28
C SER A 13 4.82 -2.90 22.07
N GLY A 14 4.23 -3.57 21.07
CA GLY A 14 4.93 -3.99 19.87
C GLY A 14 5.49 -2.77 19.17
N ILE A 15 6.77 -2.51 19.37
CA ILE A 15 7.54 -1.56 18.58
C ILE A 15 7.37 -1.99 17.13
N ARG A 16 6.83 -1.11 16.26
CA ARG A 16 6.75 -1.29 14.80
C ARG A 16 8.13 -1.60 14.26
N GLY A 17 8.45 -2.88 14.20
CA GLY A 17 9.78 -3.37 13.91
C GLY A 17 9.76 -4.26 12.69
N GLN A 18 10.79 -4.13 11.85
CA GLN A 18 11.10 -5.07 10.77
C GLN A 18 10.85 -6.51 11.23
N VAL A 19 9.86 -7.17 10.64
CA VAL A 19 9.43 -8.52 11.03
C VAL A 19 10.33 -9.53 10.32
N PRO A 20 11.15 -10.31 11.04
CA PRO A 20 11.90 -11.41 10.45
C PRO A 20 10.92 -12.50 9.97
N VAL A 21 11.12 -13.03 8.76
CA VAL A 21 10.23 -14.06 8.18
C VAL A 21 10.86 -15.43 8.36
N LYS A 22 10.15 -16.39 8.97
CA LYS A 22 10.60 -17.78 9.21
C LYS A 22 10.72 -18.63 7.94
N GLU A 23 11.43 -18.13 6.95
CA GLU A 23 11.65 -18.76 5.66
C GLU A 23 13.00 -18.30 5.09
N LYS A 24 13.56 -19.10 4.18
CA LYS A 24 14.70 -18.69 3.35
C LYS A 24 14.37 -17.50 2.45
N CYS A 25 15.41 -16.86 1.90
CA CYS A 25 15.21 -15.85 0.86
C CYS A 25 14.54 -16.48 -0.37
N PRO A 26 13.50 -15.84 -0.95
CA PRO A 26 12.90 -16.34 -2.18
C PRO A 26 13.90 -16.20 -3.33
N GLU A 27 13.87 -17.15 -4.26
CA GLU A 27 14.51 -16.97 -5.55
C GLU A 27 13.64 -16.05 -6.39
N LEU A 28 14.20 -14.90 -6.77
CA LEU A 28 13.51 -13.89 -7.56
C LEU A 28 14.19 -13.76 -8.92
N THR A 29 13.38 -13.53 -9.95
CA THR A 29 13.89 -13.14 -11.26
C THR A 29 14.49 -11.75 -11.15
N LEU A 30 15.70 -11.59 -11.67
CA LEU A 30 16.46 -10.35 -11.63
C LEU A 30 16.47 -9.66 -12.99
N GLN A 31 16.79 -8.37 -12.97
CA GLN A 31 17.02 -7.58 -14.17
C GLN A 31 18.07 -8.28 -15.04
N GLN A 32 17.70 -8.60 -16.27
CA GLN A 32 18.64 -9.12 -17.26
C GLN A 32 19.41 -7.96 -17.90
N ASN A 33 20.69 -8.20 -18.20
CA ASN A 33 21.57 -7.23 -18.86
C ASN A 33 21.61 -5.88 -18.14
N PHE A 34 21.79 -5.92 -16.82
CA PHE A 34 21.87 -4.72 -15.99
C PHE A 34 22.99 -3.79 -16.47
N ASP A 35 22.64 -2.54 -16.73
CA ASP A 35 23.57 -1.47 -17.10
C ASP A 35 23.71 -0.48 -15.95
N LEU A 36 24.84 -0.56 -15.24
CA LEU A 36 25.11 0.31 -14.10
C LEU A 36 25.14 1.78 -14.50
N ASN A 37 25.69 2.13 -15.67
CA ASN A 37 25.85 3.53 -16.06
C ASN A 37 24.50 4.20 -16.26
N LYS A 38 23.52 3.48 -16.81
CA LYS A 38 22.13 3.97 -16.93
C LYS A 38 21.42 4.03 -15.59
N TYR A 39 21.80 3.19 -14.63
CA TYR A 39 21.20 3.16 -13.29
C TYR A 39 21.68 4.29 -12.37
N LEU A 40 22.87 4.87 -12.64
CA LEU A 40 23.43 5.97 -11.85
C LEU A 40 22.51 7.19 -11.78
N GLY A 41 22.86 8.11 -10.88
CA GLY A 41 22.15 9.35 -10.63
C GLY A 41 21.12 9.22 -9.51
N LYS A 42 20.16 10.13 -9.53
CA LYS A 42 19.21 10.30 -8.44
C LYS A 42 17.96 9.45 -8.62
N TRP A 43 17.48 8.91 -7.52
CA TRP A 43 16.23 8.16 -7.38
C TRP A 43 15.47 8.66 -6.15
N TYR A 44 14.15 8.70 -6.25
CA TYR A 44 13.24 9.05 -5.17
C TYR A 44 12.53 7.78 -4.71
N GLU A 45 12.54 7.55 -3.40
CA GLU A 45 11.83 6.41 -2.83
C GLU A 45 10.34 6.72 -2.71
N GLN A 46 9.52 5.83 -3.26
CA GLN A 46 8.06 5.91 -3.24
C GLN A 46 7.46 5.05 -2.13
N ALA A 47 8.04 3.88 -1.88
CA ALA A 47 7.67 3.03 -0.77
C ALA A 47 8.81 2.04 -0.45
N THR A 48 8.80 1.58 0.79
CA THR A 48 9.71 0.54 1.29
C THR A 48 8.99 -0.36 2.28
N TYR A 49 9.58 -1.54 2.57
CA TYR A 49 9.14 -2.31 3.73
C TYR A 49 9.51 -1.61 5.04
N PRO A 50 8.72 -1.76 6.12
CA PRO A 50 9.02 -1.15 7.41
C PRO A 50 10.40 -1.55 7.91
N ASN A 51 11.37 -0.66 7.77
CA ASN A 51 12.75 -0.90 8.14
C ASN A 51 13.12 -0.08 9.40
N LYS A 52 13.97 -0.66 10.26
CA LYS A 52 14.43 0.01 11.49
C LYS A 52 15.66 0.91 11.27
N PHE A 53 16.17 0.96 10.04
CA PHE A 53 17.40 1.68 9.72
C PHE A 53 17.12 3.14 9.35
N GLU A 54 15.94 3.41 8.83
CA GLU A 54 15.47 4.75 8.54
C GLU A 54 14.75 5.34 9.75
N LEU A 55 15.12 6.58 10.08
CA LEU A 55 14.36 7.37 11.03
C LEU A 55 12.99 7.72 10.43
N PRO A 56 11.94 7.90 11.24
CA PRO A 56 10.68 8.44 10.77
C PRO A 56 10.89 9.80 10.09
N GLY A 57 10.42 9.94 8.85
CA GLY A 57 10.76 11.07 8.01
C GLY A 57 9.94 11.14 6.72
N LYS A 58 10.40 11.97 5.78
CA LYS A 58 9.81 12.18 4.46
C LYS A 58 10.87 12.58 3.44
N CYS A 59 10.49 12.60 2.17
CA CYS A 59 11.35 13.02 1.05
C CYS A 59 12.64 12.19 0.97
N TYR A 60 12.49 10.87 1.04
CA TYR A 60 13.58 9.91 0.90
C TYR A 60 14.09 9.91 -0.54
N ASP A 61 15.41 10.04 -0.69
CA ASP A 61 16.08 9.94 -1.99
C ASP A 61 17.44 9.25 -1.87
N ALA A 62 17.87 8.63 -2.96
CA ALA A 62 19.16 7.97 -3.08
C ALA A 62 19.89 8.51 -4.31
N GLU A 63 21.17 8.83 -4.17
CA GLU A 63 22.02 9.27 -5.26
C GLU A 63 23.21 8.34 -5.43
N TYR A 64 23.34 7.80 -6.66
CA TYR A 64 24.39 6.86 -7.03
C TYR A 64 25.38 7.52 -7.96
N THR A 65 26.65 7.59 -7.55
CA THR A 65 27.72 8.19 -8.35
C THR A 65 28.84 7.18 -8.60
N MET A 66 29.32 7.08 -9.83
CA MET A 66 30.46 6.21 -10.16
C MET A 66 31.74 6.73 -9.50
N LEU A 67 32.47 5.84 -8.83
CA LEU A 67 33.83 6.06 -8.36
C LEU A 67 34.82 5.31 -9.28
N LYS A 68 36.04 5.07 -8.81
CA LYS A 68 37.02 4.25 -9.53
C LYS A 68 36.65 2.76 -9.44
N ASN A 69 37.11 1.97 -10.41
CA ASN A 69 37.04 0.50 -10.41
C ASN A 69 35.62 -0.07 -10.23
N ALA A 70 34.61 0.50 -10.90
CA ALA A 70 33.21 0.05 -10.83
C ALA A 70 32.62 0.03 -9.40
N THR A 71 33.21 0.79 -8.49
CA THR A 71 32.61 1.06 -7.18
C THR A 71 31.70 2.26 -7.29
N VAL A 72 30.55 2.23 -6.62
CA VAL A 72 29.53 3.28 -6.64
C VAL A 72 29.47 3.94 -5.27
N LYS A 73 29.51 5.28 -5.22
CA LYS A 73 29.13 6.03 -4.01
C LYS A 73 27.61 6.04 -3.89
N VAL A 74 27.10 5.72 -2.71
CA VAL A 74 25.67 5.74 -2.38
C VAL A 74 25.44 6.84 -1.35
N VAL A 75 24.51 7.76 -1.63
CA VAL A 75 24.09 8.79 -0.67
C VAL A 75 22.58 8.70 -0.49
N ASN A 76 22.13 8.25 0.68
CA ASN A 76 20.70 8.23 1.02
C ASN A 76 20.38 9.46 1.87
N SER A 77 19.38 10.23 1.49
CA SER A 77 18.95 11.46 2.14
C SER A 77 17.48 11.39 2.57
N GLN A 78 17.14 12.10 3.65
CA GLN A 78 15.75 12.23 4.13
C GLN A 78 15.56 13.53 4.90
N ILE A 79 14.30 13.92 5.14
CA ILE A 79 13.91 14.96 6.09
C ILE A 79 13.31 14.28 7.32
N VAL A 80 13.96 14.42 8.49
CA VAL A 80 13.52 13.77 9.73
C VAL A 80 12.23 14.42 10.24
N LYS A 81 11.23 13.60 10.61
CA LYS A 81 9.89 14.08 11.02
C LYS A 81 9.95 14.99 12.24
N GLU A 82 10.76 14.62 13.24
CA GLU A 82 10.85 15.34 14.52
C GLU A 82 11.56 16.69 14.40
N SER A 83 12.69 16.74 13.67
CA SER A 83 13.51 17.96 13.60
C SER A 83 13.22 18.83 12.37
N GLY A 84 12.55 18.27 11.35
CA GLY A 84 12.39 18.91 10.04
C GLY A 84 13.69 19.13 9.27
N LYS A 85 14.84 18.66 9.78
CA LYS A 85 16.14 18.87 9.15
C LYS A 85 16.42 17.77 8.12
N LYS A 86 17.05 18.17 7.02
CA LYS A 86 17.61 17.22 6.06
C LYS A 86 18.83 16.54 6.68
N THR A 87 18.87 15.22 6.60
CA THR A 87 20.01 14.38 6.99
C THR A 87 20.35 13.43 5.85
N PHE A 88 21.57 12.89 5.87
CA PHE A 88 22.02 11.92 4.89
C PHE A 88 22.97 10.90 5.51
N ILE A 89 23.12 9.77 4.83
CA ILE A 89 24.11 8.73 5.11
C ILE A 89 24.83 8.36 3.82
N GLU A 90 26.14 8.19 3.91
CA GLU A 90 26.98 7.80 2.79
C GLU A 90 27.46 6.34 2.94
N GLY A 91 27.53 5.65 1.81
CA GLY A 91 28.05 4.30 1.70
C GLY A 91 28.65 4.04 0.32
N THR A 92 29.01 2.79 0.08
CA THR A 92 29.55 2.33 -1.21
C THR A 92 28.83 1.09 -1.68
N ALA A 93 28.70 0.90 -3.00
CA ALA A 93 28.20 -0.33 -3.59
C ALA A 93 29.22 -0.92 -4.56
N ARG A 94 29.31 -2.26 -4.58
CA ARG A 94 30.14 -3.03 -5.51
C ARG A 94 29.37 -4.24 -6.02
N PHE A 95 29.71 -4.75 -7.20
CA PHE A 95 29.07 -5.95 -7.72
C PHE A 95 29.34 -7.18 -6.83
N ALA A 96 28.30 -7.97 -6.60
CA ALA A 96 28.36 -9.24 -5.86
C ALA A 96 28.69 -10.44 -6.77
N GLY A 97 28.74 -10.22 -8.08
CA GLY A 97 28.90 -11.25 -9.11
C GLY A 97 29.14 -10.62 -10.48
N LYS A 98 28.53 -11.17 -11.53
CA LYS A 98 28.62 -10.59 -12.88
C LYS A 98 27.94 -9.21 -12.90
N SER A 99 28.56 -8.25 -13.59
CA SER A 99 28.07 -6.87 -13.69
C SER A 99 26.69 -6.76 -14.35
N THR A 100 26.30 -7.76 -15.14
CA THR A 100 25.03 -7.80 -15.88
C THR A 100 23.84 -8.34 -15.10
N GLU A 101 24.01 -8.77 -13.84
CA GLU A 101 22.96 -9.42 -13.04
C GLU A 101 22.23 -8.47 -12.06
N GLY A 102 22.61 -7.19 -12.00
CA GLY A 102 21.99 -6.23 -11.08
C GLY A 102 22.16 -6.57 -9.59
N LYS A 103 23.13 -7.42 -9.24
CA LYS A 103 23.45 -7.80 -7.85
C LYS A 103 24.61 -6.99 -7.32
N LEU A 104 24.35 -6.17 -6.32
CA LEU A 104 25.36 -5.39 -5.61
C LEU A 104 25.40 -5.77 -4.14
N ILE A 105 26.53 -5.45 -3.50
CA ILE A 105 26.68 -5.38 -2.05
C ILE A 105 26.84 -3.90 -1.73
N VAL A 106 25.90 -3.37 -0.95
CA VAL A 106 25.96 -1.99 -0.43
C VAL A 106 26.52 -2.05 0.98
N THR A 107 27.47 -1.16 1.27
CA THR A 107 28.21 -1.08 2.52
C THR A 107 28.00 0.30 3.14
N PHE A 108 27.52 0.33 4.39
CA PHE A 108 27.42 1.54 5.19
C PHE A 108 28.29 1.42 6.45
N HIS A 109 28.90 2.54 6.86
CA HIS A 109 29.68 2.64 8.10
C HIS A 109 28.93 3.47 9.13
N ILE A 110 28.20 2.80 10.02
CA ILE A 110 27.33 3.46 11.01
C ILE A 110 27.94 3.30 12.39
N LYS A 111 28.31 4.42 13.04
CA LYS A 111 28.85 4.45 14.41
C LYS A 111 30.02 3.45 14.63
N GLY A 112 30.94 3.38 13.66
CA GLY A 112 32.10 2.49 13.72
C GLY A 112 31.83 1.03 13.35
N VAL A 113 30.59 0.68 12.99
CA VAL A 113 30.23 -0.67 12.54
C VAL A 113 29.96 -0.67 11.04
N THR A 114 30.68 -1.55 10.33
CA THR A 114 30.46 -1.79 8.90
C THR A 114 29.30 -2.76 8.71
N ARG A 115 28.36 -2.41 7.84
CA ARG A 115 27.19 -3.22 7.49
C ARG A 115 27.15 -3.41 5.98
N ASP A 116 27.34 -4.65 5.55
CA ASP A 116 27.14 -5.07 4.17
C ASP A 116 25.71 -5.58 4.01
N SER A 117 25.06 -5.21 2.91
CA SER A 117 23.69 -5.62 2.61
C SER A 117 23.54 -5.91 1.11
N PRO A 118 22.90 -7.04 0.75
CA PRO A 118 22.57 -7.32 -0.65
C PRO A 118 21.67 -6.23 -1.21
N TYR A 119 21.90 -5.83 -2.46
CA TYR A 119 21.07 -4.87 -3.19
C TYR A 119 20.85 -5.42 -4.59
N TRP A 120 19.69 -6.01 -4.82
CA TRP A 120 19.36 -6.69 -6.06
C TRP A 120 18.32 -5.87 -6.82
N VAL A 121 18.69 -5.40 -8.00
CA VAL A 121 17.75 -4.74 -8.90
C VAL A 121 16.92 -5.84 -9.57
N LEU A 122 15.64 -5.91 -9.17
CA LEU A 122 14.71 -6.90 -9.68
C LEU A 122 14.26 -6.55 -11.09
N ASP A 123 13.94 -5.28 -11.31
CA ASP A 123 13.48 -4.76 -12.60
C ASP A 123 13.63 -3.24 -12.64
N THR A 124 14.05 -2.69 -13.78
CA THR A 124 14.16 -1.25 -14.01
C THR A 124 14.14 -0.95 -15.51
N ASP A 125 13.51 0.16 -15.88
CA ASP A 125 13.67 0.74 -17.21
C ASP A 125 14.75 1.82 -17.25
N TYR A 126 15.48 2.02 -16.14
CA TYR A 126 16.52 3.03 -15.91
C TYR A 126 16.06 4.49 -15.89
N ASP A 127 15.05 4.82 -16.70
CA ASP A 127 14.59 6.18 -16.96
C ASP A 127 13.41 6.61 -16.10
N SER A 128 12.66 5.67 -15.52
CA SER A 128 11.42 6.01 -14.82
C SER A 128 11.25 5.29 -13.47
N TYR A 129 11.57 4.01 -13.36
CA TYR A 129 11.49 3.25 -12.11
C TYR A 129 12.59 2.22 -11.91
N ALA A 130 12.77 1.82 -10.66
CA ALA A 130 13.48 0.62 -10.28
C ALA A 130 12.81 -0.05 -9.09
N VAL A 131 12.73 -1.38 -9.12
CA VAL A 131 12.31 -2.21 -7.98
C VAL A 131 13.53 -2.94 -7.45
N VAL A 132 13.81 -2.73 -6.17
CA VAL A 132 15.01 -3.24 -5.52
C VAL A 132 14.64 -4.17 -4.38
N TRP A 133 15.38 -5.26 -4.24
CA TRP A 133 15.22 -6.23 -3.18
C TRP A 133 16.52 -6.41 -2.41
N SER A 134 16.40 -6.52 -1.08
CA SER A 134 17.47 -7.01 -0.22
C SER A 134 16.92 -8.14 0.62
N CYS A 135 17.66 -9.24 0.69
CA CYS A 135 17.33 -10.33 1.58
C CYS A 135 18.59 -10.91 2.19
N SER A 136 18.56 -11.13 3.51
CA SER A 136 19.65 -11.77 4.25
C SER A 136 19.09 -12.85 5.15
N GLU A 137 19.69 -14.03 5.09
CA GLU A 137 19.31 -15.16 5.92
C GLU A 137 20.05 -15.14 7.26
N MET A 138 19.36 -15.54 8.31
CA MET A 138 19.88 -15.66 9.67
C MET A 138 19.28 -16.89 10.34
N LYS A 139 20.06 -17.56 11.19
CA LYS A 139 19.56 -18.64 12.03
C LYS A 139 19.14 -18.07 13.39
N ILE A 140 17.87 -18.21 13.73
CA ILE A 140 17.34 -17.84 15.05
C ILE A 140 16.81 -19.10 15.70
N LYS A 141 17.43 -19.55 16.79
CA LYS A 141 17.04 -20.77 17.53
C LYS A 141 16.83 -21.98 16.58
N GLU A 142 17.82 -22.25 15.73
CA GLU A 142 17.82 -23.34 14.74
C GLU A 142 16.83 -23.20 13.57
N GLU A 143 15.92 -22.22 13.60
CA GLU A 143 15.03 -21.91 12.49
C GLU A 143 15.69 -20.92 11.51
N LEU A 144 15.64 -21.23 10.22
CA LEU A 144 16.10 -20.33 9.17
C LEU A 144 15.09 -19.20 8.99
N THR A 145 15.57 -17.98 9.19
CA THR A 145 14.78 -16.75 9.11
C THR A 145 15.42 -15.82 8.09
N SER A 146 14.63 -15.03 7.37
CA SER A 146 15.13 -14.00 6.46
C SER A 146 14.68 -12.61 6.87
N LEU A 147 15.59 -11.67 6.71
CA LEU A 147 15.34 -10.23 6.77
C LEU A 147 15.17 -9.73 5.34
N ARG A 148 14.04 -9.11 5.04
CA ARG A 148 13.64 -8.75 3.68
C ARG A 148 13.33 -7.26 3.58
N PHE A 149 13.81 -6.61 2.54
CA PHE A 149 13.54 -5.22 2.22
C PHE A 149 13.20 -5.09 0.75
N VAL A 150 12.31 -4.16 0.44
CA VAL A 150 12.01 -3.74 -0.92
C VAL A 150 12.08 -2.23 -0.96
N TRP A 151 12.63 -1.66 -2.04
CA TRP A 151 12.53 -0.23 -2.31
C TRP A 151 11.91 -0.03 -3.69
N LEU A 152 10.88 0.81 -3.75
CA LEU A 152 10.25 1.25 -4.97
C LEU A 152 10.82 2.63 -5.29
N LEU A 153 11.62 2.71 -6.34
CA LEU A 153 12.37 3.91 -6.69
C LEU A 153 11.85 4.48 -8.00
N THR A 154 11.80 5.81 -8.11
CA THR A 154 11.45 6.50 -9.35
C THR A 154 12.38 7.67 -9.65
N ARG A 155 12.50 8.06 -10.92
CA ARG A 155 13.34 9.21 -11.32
C ARG A 155 12.73 10.56 -10.98
N VAL A 156 11.42 10.60 -10.72
CA VAL A 156 10.68 11.80 -10.32
C VAL A 156 9.96 11.55 -9.00
N ARG A 157 9.75 12.60 -8.22
CA ARG A 157 9.07 12.52 -6.91
C ARG A 157 7.60 12.11 -7.02
N LEU A 158 6.95 12.51 -8.12
CA LEU A 158 5.55 12.24 -8.40
C LEU A 158 5.47 11.51 -9.76
N PRO A 159 5.65 10.18 -9.77
CA PRO A 159 5.57 9.38 -11.00
C PRO A 159 4.14 9.30 -11.54
N SER A 160 4.00 8.93 -12.82
CA SER A 160 2.69 8.65 -13.42
C SER A 160 2.10 7.34 -12.88
N SER A 161 0.77 7.17 -12.95
CA SER A 161 0.14 5.89 -12.61
C SER A 161 0.66 4.74 -13.44
N GLU A 162 1.03 4.96 -14.71
CA GLU A 162 1.52 3.88 -15.56
C GLU A 162 2.77 3.24 -14.94
N ILE A 163 3.70 4.07 -14.47
CA ILE A 163 4.90 3.64 -13.77
C ILE A 163 4.53 2.93 -12.47
N MET A 164 3.65 3.51 -11.65
CA MET A 164 3.23 2.90 -10.39
C MET A 164 2.52 1.56 -10.59
N ASN A 165 1.67 1.43 -11.61
CA ASN A 165 0.99 0.20 -11.97
C ASN A 165 1.96 -0.88 -12.42
N LYS A 166 2.98 -0.51 -13.19
CA LYS A 166 4.04 -1.43 -13.60
C LYS A 166 4.78 -1.96 -12.37
N ILE A 167 5.16 -1.08 -11.44
CA ILE A 167 5.81 -1.46 -10.18
C ILE A 167 4.91 -2.42 -9.37
N PHE A 168 3.63 -2.09 -9.16
CA PHE A 168 2.74 -2.96 -8.39
C PHE A 168 2.47 -4.30 -9.06
N SER A 169 2.37 -4.33 -10.39
CA SER A 169 2.26 -5.57 -11.17
C SER A 169 3.48 -6.47 -10.96
N LEU A 170 4.69 -5.91 -10.99
CA LEU A 170 5.92 -6.65 -10.71
C LEU A 170 5.94 -7.23 -9.30
N LEU A 171 5.56 -6.45 -8.28
CA LEU A 171 5.49 -6.94 -6.91
C LEU A 171 4.49 -8.10 -6.74
N ARG A 172 3.40 -8.11 -7.53
CA ARG A 172 2.43 -9.21 -7.55
C ARG A 172 2.99 -10.45 -8.24
N ILE A 173 3.60 -10.31 -9.42
CA ILE A 173 4.20 -11.42 -10.19
C ILE A 173 5.28 -12.11 -9.36
N LEU A 174 6.13 -11.31 -8.71
CA LEU A 174 7.23 -11.79 -7.87
C LEU A 174 6.77 -12.31 -6.50
N LYS A 175 5.45 -12.29 -6.22
CA LYS A 175 4.84 -12.67 -4.93
C LYS A 175 5.43 -11.94 -3.73
N ILE A 176 6.03 -10.76 -3.97
CA ILE A 176 6.58 -9.88 -2.95
C ILE A 176 5.43 -9.24 -2.15
N MET A 177 4.30 -8.92 -2.78
CA MET A 177 3.10 -8.45 -2.06
C MET A 177 2.42 -9.54 -1.22
N LEU A 178 2.61 -10.83 -1.54
CA LEU A 178 1.76 -11.91 -1.05
C LEU A 178 2.14 -12.43 0.34
N ARG A 179 3.31 -12.05 0.89
CA ARG A 179 3.85 -12.63 2.13
C ARG A 179 3.80 -11.73 3.36
N ILE A 180 3.04 -10.64 3.29
CA ILE A 180 2.54 -9.95 4.50
C ILE A 180 1.56 -10.90 5.26
N LEU A 181 0.96 -11.88 4.56
CA LEU A 181 -0.13 -12.73 5.05
C LEU A 181 0.27 -14.10 5.65
N LEU A 182 1.53 -14.56 5.54
CA LEU A 182 1.82 -16.00 5.73
C LEU A 182 2.19 -16.43 7.17
N VAL A 183 2.22 -15.53 8.15
CA VAL A 183 2.56 -15.90 9.55
C VAL A 183 1.33 -16.38 10.36
N ILE A 184 0.12 -16.41 9.79
CA ILE A 184 -1.07 -16.97 10.47
C ILE A 184 -1.69 -18.17 9.71
N PHE A 185 -1.20 -18.52 8.53
CA PHE A 185 -1.82 -19.57 7.69
C PHE A 185 -1.27 -21.00 7.93
N VAL A 186 -1.18 -21.41 9.20
CA VAL A 186 -1.25 -22.84 9.56
C VAL A 186 -2.18 -23.00 10.77
N SER A 187 -3.42 -22.59 10.61
CA SER A 187 -4.56 -23.35 11.11
C SER A 187 -5.83 -22.86 10.45
N LEU A 188 -6.54 -23.80 9.84
CA LEU A 188 -7.90 -23.70 9.31
C LEU A 188 -8.01 -23.10 7.90
N PHE A 189 -7.97 -24.03 6.94
CA PHE A 189 -8.78 -24.09 5.71
C PHE A 189 -9.05 -22.77 4.97
N GLY A 190 -8.61 -22.73 3.71
CA GLY A 190 -8.76 -21.60 2.81
C GLY A 190 -10.15 -20.98 2.82
N VAL A 191 -10.18 -19.69 3.14
CA VAL A 191 -11.27 -18.79 2.75
C VAL A 191 -10.63 -17.57 2.12
N ARG A 192 -11.00 -17.28 0.87
CA ARG A 192 -10.75 -16.00 0.22
C ARG A 192 -11.60 -14.96 0.97
N GLY A 193 -11.05 -14.40 2.04
CA GLY A 193 -11.81 -13.67 3.07
C GLY A 193 -11.84 -12.15 2.88
N GLN A 194 -12.90 -11.55 3.43
CA GLN A 194 -13.06 -10.12 3.70
C GLN A 194 -11.87 -9.62 4.52
N ALA A 195 -11.43 -8.38 4.30
CA ALA A 195 -10.42 -7.78 5.17
C ALA A 195 -10.93 -7.69 6.63
N ILE A 196 -10.31 -8.49 7.50
CA ILE A 196 -10.50 -8.46 8.96
C ILE A 196 -9.27 -7.77 9.53
N ILE A 197 -9.47 -6.66 10.24
CA ILE A 197 -8.43 -5.99 11.01
C ILE A 197 -8.50 -6.47 12.46
N ASP A 198 -7.36 -6.62 13.11
CA ASP A 198 -7.31 -7.00 14.52
C ASP A 198 -7.69 -5.79 15.41
N GLY A 199 -8.47 -6.04 16.46
CA GLY A 199 -8.95 -5.01 17.38
C GLY A 199 -10.20 -4.25 16.91
N ASP A 200 -10.52 -3.20 17.67
CA ASP A 200 -11.67 -2.33 17.43
C ASP A 200 -11.49 -1.46 16.18
N CYS A 201 -12.60 -0.98 15.64
CA CYS A 201 -12.58 0.01 14.56
C CYS A 201 -11.81 1.27 15.01
N PRO A 202 -10.89 1.79 14.18
CA PRO A 202 -10.14 2.98 14.53
C PRO A 202 -11.07 4.17 14.70
N VAL A 203 -10.72 5.07 15.61
CA VAL A 203 -11.43 6.35 15.76
C VAL A 203 -11.08 7.21 14.55
N VAL A 204 -12.09 7.51 13.73
CA VAL A 204 -11.94 8.31 12.51
C VAL A 204 -12.79 9.56 12.55
N THR A 205 -12.36 10.58 11.82
CA THR A 205 -13.16 11.77 11.52
C THR A 205 -13.63 11.72 10.07
N VAL A 206 -14.69 12.46 9.76
CA VAL A 206 -15.29 12.51 8.41
C VAL A 206 -15.35 13.94 7.92
N VAL A 207 -15.58 14.11 6.62
CA VAL A 207 -15.84 15.44 6.04
C VAL A 207 -17.06 16.08 6.73
N GLU A 208 -16.85 17.29 7.25
CA GLU A 208 -17.90 18.15 7.82
C GLU A 208 -18.47 19.10 6.76
N ASN A 209 -19.70 19.57 6.99
CA ASN A 209 -20.48 20.38 6.04
C ASN A 209 -20.51 19.74 4.64
N PHE A 210 -20.73 18.42 4.60
CA PHE A 210 -20.72 17.66 3.37
C PHE A 210 -21.75 18.18 2.36
N ASP A 211 -21.33 18.27 1.10
CA ASP A 211 -22.10 18.81 -0.01
C ASP A 211 -22.29 17.70 -1.06
N ILE A 212 -23.52 17.18 -1.14
CA ILE A 212 -23.87 16.06 -2.05
C ILE A 212 -23.71 16.51 -3.51
N ASP A 213 -24.01 17.77 -3.84
CA ASP A 213 -23.95 18.25 -5.22
C ASP A 213 -22.49 18.31 -5.69
N LYS A 214 -21.56 18.73 -4.83
CA LYS A 214 -20.11 18.70 -5.15
C LYS A 214 -19.54 17.28 -5.23
N TYR A 215 -20.06 16.36 -4.42
CA TYR A 215 -19.60 14.97 -4.42
C TYR A 215 -20.21 14.13 -5.57
N SER A 216 -21.34 14.57 -6.12
CA SER A 216 -22.03 13.92 -7.23
C SER A 216 -21.15 13.79 -8.47
N GLY A 217 -21.55 12.90 -9.38
CA GLY A 217 -20.79 12.49 -10.56
C GLY A 217 -20.00 11.20 -10.35
N ARG A 218 -19.19 10.86 -11.36
CA ARG A 218 -18.42 9.62 -11.40
C ARG A 218 -17.18 9.67 -10.50
N TRP A 219 -16.90 8.54 -9.89
CA TRP A 219 -15.66 8.23 -9.19
C TRP A 219 -15.10 6.89 -9.67
N TYR A 220 -13.80 6.84 -9.91
CA TYR A 220 -13.06 5.62 -10.25
C TYR A 220 -12.43 5.04 -9.00
N GLU A 221 -12.69 3.76 -8.75
CA GLU A 221 -12.03 3.03 -7.66
C GLU A 221 -10.62 2.65 -8.10
N HIS A 222 -9.61 3.14 -7.39
CA HIS A 222 -8.21 2.78 -7.64
C HIS A 222 -7.69 1.76 -6.67
N PHE A 223 -8.20 1.79 -5.44
CA PHE A 223 -7.88 0.76 -4.47
C PHE A 223 -9.05 0.43 -3.55
N THR A 224 -9.12 -0.82 -3.11
CA THR A 224 -10.12 -1.29 -2.14
C THR A 224 -9.59 -2.45 -1.30
N TYR A 225 -10.25 -2.75 -0.19
CA TYR A 225 -10.01 -3.99 0.54
C TYR A 225 -10.76 -5.17 -0.11
N PRO A 226 -10.17 -6.39 -0.12
CA PRO A 226 -10.77 -7.56 -0.73
C PRO A 226 -12.07 -7.96 -0.03
N ARG A 227 -13.04 -8.42 -0.82
CA ARG A 227 -14.35 -8.88 -0.37
C ARG A 227 -14.62 -10.32 -0.86
N PRO A 228 -15.28 -11.19 -0.07
CA PRO A 228 -15.56 -12.58 -0.44
C PRO A 228 -16.52 -12.70 -1.63
N GLN A 229 -17.43 -11.73 -1.80
CA GLN A 229 -18.50 -11.77 -2.79
C GLN A 229 -18.27 -10.90 -4.03
N GLU A 230 -17.20 -10.11 -4.09
CA GLU A 230 -16.87 -9.44 -5.34
C GLU A 230 -16.13 -10.39 -6.24
N ILE A 231 -16.80 -10.79 -7.32
CA ILE A 231 -16.13 -11.21 -8.54
C ILE A 231 -15.09 -10.14 -8.81
N GLN A 232 -13.81 -10.52 -8.82
CA GLN A 232 -12.68 -9.60 -8.91
C GLN A 232 -12.75 -8.87 -10.25
N GLY A 233 -13.53 -7.78 -10.25
CA GLY A 233 -13.87 -6.99 -11.39
C GLY A 233 -12.74 -6.03 -11.72
N LYS A 234 -12.80 -5.54 -12.94
CA LYS A 234 -11.94 -4.48 -13.44
C LYS A 234 -12.81 -3.26 -13.71
N CYS A 235 -12.22 -2.07 -13.81
CA CYS A 235 -12.93 -0.88 -14.26
C CYS A 235 -14.04 -0.43 -13.30
N ASN A 236 -13.84 -0.61 -12.00
CA ASN A 236 -14.87 -0.32 -11.02
C ASN A 236 -15.10 1.19 -10.94
N THR A 237 -16.37 1.59 -11.02
CA THR A 237 -16.79 2.99 -10.90
C THR A 237 -18.00 3.09 -9.98
N ALA A 238 -18.14 4.24 -9.34
CA ALA A 238 -19.31 4.62 -8.59
C ALA A 238 -19.82 5.98 -9.11
N ASP A 239 -21.04 5.98 -9.61
CA ASP A 239 -21.75 7.19 -10.04
C ASP A 239 -22.70 7.61 -8.93
N TYR A 240 -22.55 8.86 -8.47
CA TYR A 240 -23.40 9.45 -7.44
C TYR A 240 -24.24 10.59 -8.00
N TRP A 241 -25.45 10.76 -7.48
CA TRP A 241 -26.28 11.93 -7.79
C TRP A 241 -27.14 12.33 -6.59
N ASN A 242 -27.50 13.61 -6.50
CA ASN A 242 -28.42 14.10 -5.48
C ASN A 242 -29.86 13.73 -5.85
N ASN A 243 -30.58 13.02 -4.99
CA ASN A 243 -32.00 12.72 -5.20
C ASN A 243 -32.92 13.89 -4.81
N HIS A 244 -32.36 15.02 -4.35
CA HIS A 244 -33.08 16.21 -3.87
C HIS A 244 -34.03 15.97 -2.69
N ASN A 245 -33.92 14.81 -2.03
CA ASN A 245 -34.66 14.44 -0.84
C ASN A 245 -33.72 14.13 0.35
N ARG A 246 -32.50 14.71 0.32
CA ARG A 246 -31.39 14.48 1.25
C ARG A 246 -30.77 13.07 1.19
N THR A 247 -31.09 12.29 0.16
CA THR A 247 -30.39 11.04 -0.14
C THR A 247 -29.53 11.19 -1.39
N MET A 248 -28.49 10.37 -1.49
CA MET A 248 -27.61 10.29 -2.65
C MET A 248 -27.91 9.00 -3.39
N GLY A 249 -28.28 9.06 -4.66
CA GLY A 249 -28.38 7.88 -5.52
C GLY A 249 -27.01 7.32 -5.84
N ILE A 250 -26.92 6.00 -6.03
CA ILE A 250 -25.69 5.27 -6.28
C ILE A 250 -25.89 4.34 -7.47
N ARG A 251 -24.92 4.31 -8.38
CA ARG A 251 -24.73 3.21 -9.32
C ARG A 251 -23.27 2.77 -9.29
N ASN A 252 -23.03 1.55 -8.86
CA ASN A 252 -21.72 0.93 -8.95
C ASN A 252 -21.67 0.09 -10.23
N THR A 253 -20.57 0.19 -10.99
CA THR A 253 -20.37 -0.58 -12.23
C THR A 253 -19.02 -1.26 -12.18
N GLN A 254 -18.93 -2.50 -12.68
CA GLN A 254 -17.68 -3.25 -12.81
C GLN A 254 -17.68 -4.09 -14.10
N LEU A 255 -16.49 -4.38 -14.63
CA LEU A 255 -16.28 -5.36 -15.69
C LEU A 255 -15.88 -6.70 -15.07
N ASN A 256 -16.74 -7.71 -15.20
CA ASN A 256 -16.43 -9.06 -14.76
C ASN A 256 -15.37 -9.69 -15.68
N GLN A 257 -14.17 -9.94 -15.14
CA GLN A 257 -13.05 -10.45 -15.94
C GLN A 257 -13.25 -11.88 -16.43
N ALA A 258 -14.07 -12.69 -15.74
CA ALA A 258 -14.31 -14.07 -16.12
C ALA A 258 -15.33 -14.19 -17.27
N THR A 259 -16.36 -13.33 -17.28
CA THR A 259 -17.42 -13.36 -18.29
C THR A 259 -17.24 -12.32 -19.39
N GLY A 260 -16.39 -11.31 -19.17
CA GLY A 260 -16.25 -10.15 -20.05
C GLY A 260 -17.46 -9.22 -20.04
N LYS A 261 -18.44 -9.44 -19.15
CA LYS A 261 -19.67 -8.64 -19.11
C LYS A 261 -19.56 -7.48 -18.14
N LEU A 262 -20.16 -6.37 -18.53
CA LEU A 262 -20.37 -5.22 -17.65
C LEU A 262 -21.54 -5.53 -16.71
N GLU A 263 -21.30 -5.35 -15.41
CA GLU A 263 -22.26 -5.57 -14.35
C GLU A 263 -22.45 -4.27 -13.57
N TYR A 264 -23.66 -4.01 -13.09
CA TYR A 264 -23.95 -2.84 -12.28
C TYR A 264 -24.90 -3.16 -11.13
N ALA A 265 -24.84 -2.36 -10.08
CA ALA A 265 -25.76 -2.37 -8.95
C ALA A 265 -26.20 -0.93 -8.66
N ASN A 266 -27.51 -0.70 -8.63
CA ASN A 266 -28.07 0.59 -8.21
C ASN A 266 -28.38 0.58 -6.72
N GLY A 267 -28.60 1.76 -6.14
CA GLY A 267 -28.99 1.92 -4.76
C GLY A 267 -29.04 3.37 -4.33
N TYR A 268 -29.01 3.58 -3.02
CA TYR A 268 -29.00 4.91 -2.43
C TYR A 268 -28.26 4.96 -1.09
N ALA A 269 -27.82 6.15 -0.71
CA ALA A 269 -27.20 6.47 0.56
C ALA A 269 -28.10 7.45 1.32
N ARG A 270 -28.43 7.12 2.57
CA ARG A 270 -29.15 8.00 3.49
C ARG A 270 -28.21 8.49 4.61
N PRO A 271 -28.25 9.78 4.99
CA PRO A 271 -27.44 10.28 6.10
C PRO A 271 -27.88 9.63 7.41
N LEU A 272 -26.94 9.40 8.33
CA LEU A 272 -27.22 8.70 9.58
C LEU A 272 -28.03 9.54 10.58
N ALA A 273 -27.48 10.67 11.04
CA ALA A 273 -28.11 11.52 12.06
C ALA A 273 -27.88 13.01 11.79
N ASN A 274 -26.63 13.42 11.58
CA ASN A 274 -26.28 14.78 11.19
C ASN A 274 -26.07 14.85 9.66
N PRO A 275 -26.93 15.54 8.90
CA PRO A 275 -26.80 15.62 7.44
C PRO A 275 -25.57 16.41 6.99
N LYS A 276 -24.90 17.13 7.89
CA LYS A 276 -23.64 17.83 7.60
C LYS A 276 -22.41 16.93 7.74
N GLU A 277 -22.53 15.76 8.36
CA GLU A 277 -21.45 14.79 8.45
C GLU A 277 -21.54 13.81 7.29
N ALA A 278 -20.41 13.50 6.66
CA ALA A 278 -20.34 12.54 5.56
C ALA A 278 -20.42 11.07 6.04
N LYS A 279 -21.44 10.74 6.86
CA LYS A 279 -21.74 9.41 7.37
C LYS A 279 -23.08 8.93 6.81
N PHE A 280 -23.02 7.90 6.00
CA PHE A 280 -24.18 7.36 5.32
C PHE A 280 -24.41 5.89 5.68
N LEU A 281 -25.68 5.48 5.53
CA LEU A 281 -26.07 4.09 5.35
C LEU A 281 -26.40 3.90 3.88
N VAL A 282 -25.67 2.99 3.25
CA VAL A 282 -25.82 2.63 1.83
C VAL A 282 -26.62 1.36 1.72
N ASN A 283 -27.61 1.39 0.84
CA ASN A 283 -28.44 0.25 0.46
C ASN A 283 -28.30 0.03 -1.04
N LEU A 284 -27.85 -1.16 -1.45
CA LEU A 284 -27.72 -1.55 -2.86
C LEU A 284 -28.76 -2.62 -3.19
N ASP A 285 -29.34 -2.53 -4.39
CA ASP A 285 -30.40 -3.40 -4.90
C ASP A 285 -29.84 -4.74 -5.39
N ILE A 286 -29.11 -5.45 -4.53
CA ILE A 286 -28.40 -6.71 -4.84
C ILE A 286 -29.09 -7.95 -4.26
N GLY A 287 -30.41 -7.87 -4.04
CA GLY A 287 -31.24 -8.99 -3.56
C GLY A 287 -31.15 -9.28 -2.06
N SER A 288 -30.37 -8.51 -1.30
CA SER A 288 -30.36 -8.54 0.18
C SER A 288 -30.42 -7.13 0.76
N HIS A 289 -31.42 -6.84 1.57
CA HIS A 289 -31.58 -5.55 2.25
C HIS A 289 -30.66 -5.46 3.46
N ARG A 290 -29.38 -5.14 3.26
CA ARG A 290 -28.46 -4.85 4.36
C ARG A 290 -27.86 -3.47 4.15
N ASP A 291 -28.13 -2.59 5.10
CA ASP A 291 -27.48 -1.29 5.16
C ASP A 291 -26.01 -1.47 5.53
N ALA A 292 -25.11 -0.89 4.72
CA ALA A 292 -23.68 -0.82 5.00
C ALA A 292 -23.31 0.61 5.39
N THR A 293 -22.42 0.76 6.38
CA THR A 293 -21.87 2.07 6.71
C THR A 293 -20.97 2.58 5.60
N TYR A 294 -21.06 3.86 5.25
CA TYR A 294 -20.24 4.50 4.23
C TYR A 294 -19.82 5.87 4.76
N TRP A 295 -18.60 5.96 5.25
CA TRP A 295 -18.07 7.19 5.86
C TRP A 295 -17.01 7.78 4.95
N ILE A 296 -17.21 9.03 4.50
CA ILE A 296 -16.23 9.74 3.69
C ILE A 296 -15.27 10.43 4.66
N LEU A 297 -14.08 9.85 4.82
CA LEU A 297 -13.08 10.33 5.77
C LEU A 297 -12.55 11.70 5.33
N GLU A 298 -12.11 11.78 4.07
CA GLU A 298 -11.63 13.00 3.44
C GLU A 298 -11.94 13.00 1.94
N SER A 299 -12.22 14.19 1.40
CA SER A 299 -12.34 14.43 -0.04
C SER A 299 -12.18 15.92 -0.31
N ASP A 300 -11.56 16.26 -1.44
CA ASP A 300 -11.56 17.62 -1.99
C ASP A 300 -12.67 17.83 -3.05
N TYR A 301 -13.58 16.86 -3.17
CA TYR A 301 -14.70 16.76 -4.12
C TYR A 301 -14.32 16.68 -5.60
N THR A 302 -13.12 17.12 -5.96
CA THR A 302 -12.70 17.43 -7.33
C THR A 302 -11.59 16.54 -7.84
N SER A 303 -10.83 15.88 -6.96
CA SER A 303 -9.76 14.96 -7.37
C SER A 303 -9.80 13.62 -6.64
N TYR A 304 -10.06 13.59 -5.33
CA TYR A 304 -9.95 12.35 -4.54
C TYR A 304 -11.03 12.22 -3.46
N ALA A 305 -11.30 10.98 -3.06
CA ALA A 305 -12.07 10.67 -1.87
C ALA A 305 -11.59 9.37 -1.23
N VAL A 306 -11.54 9.34 0.11
CA VAL A 306 -11.27 8.13 0.89
C VAL A 306 -12.51 7.78 1.69
N VAL A 307 -13.02 6.58 1.45
CA VAL A 307 -14.24 6.08 2.06
C VAL A 307 -13.90 4.89 2.94
N TRP A 308 -14.53 4.82 4.10
CA TRP A 308 -14.31 3.80 5.11
C TRP A 308 -15.63 3.22 5.59
N SER A 309 -15.62 1.92 5.82
CA SER A 309 -16.67 1.17 6.50
C SER A 309 -16.01 0.24 7.49
N CYS A 310 -16.45 0.25 8.73
CA CYS A 310 -15.92 -0.65 9.74
C CYS A 310 -17.02 -1.13 10.68
N THR A 311 -17.06 -2.44 10.89
CA THR A 311 -18.02 -3.11 11.77
C THR A 311 -17.25 -4.00 12.73
N PRO A 312 -17.27 -3.72 14.04
CA PRO A 312 -16.67 -4.59 15.04
C PRO A 312 -17.30 -5.99 15.02
N ILE A 313 -16.46 -7.02 15.13
CA ILE A 313 -16.83 -8.43 15.30
C ILE A 313 -15.97 -9.02 16.41
N SER A 314 -16.55 -9.12 17.62
CA SER A 314 -15.85 -9.65 18.79
C SER A 314 -14.57 -8.84 19.09
N ASP A 315 -13.40 -9.47 18.97
CA ASP A 315 -12.06 -8.93 19.22
C ASP A 315 -11.38 -8.41 17.94
N LYS A 316 -12.11 -8.40 16.83
CA LYS A 316 -11.64 -7.97 15.51
C LYS A 316 -12.67 -7.04 14.89
N SER A 317 -12.36 -6.49 13.71
CA SER A 317 -13.31 -5.68 12.94
C SER A 317 -13.29 -6.05 11.47
N LEU A 318 -14.46 -6.08 10.84
CA LEU A 318 -14.55 -6.09 9.39
C LEU A 318 -14.33 -4.68 8.89
N ALA A 319 -13.40 -4.53 7.97
CA ALA A 319 -13.08 -3.25 7.37
C ALA A 319 -13.27 -3.30 5.86
N ILE A 320 -13.72 -2.19 5.31
CA ILE A 320 -13.67 -1.91 3.88
C ILE A 320 -13.20 -0.47 3.72
N VAL A 321 -12.28 -0.28 2.78
CA VAL A 321 -11.83 1.05 2.35
C VAL A 321 -12.01 1.16 0.85
N TRP A 322 -12.33 2.35 0.37
CA TRP A 322 -12.29 2.68 -1.05
C TRP A 322 -11.49 3.96 -1.26
N LEU A 323 -10.49 3.89 -2.13
CA LEU A 323 -9.68 5.01 -2.55
C LEU A 323 -10.13 5.39 -3.96
N LEU A 324 -10.81 6.52 -4.03
CA LEU A 324 -11.52 6.98 -5.20
C LEU A 324 -10.81 8.20 -5.81
N SER A 325 -10.84 8.28 -7.14
CA SER A 325 -10.36 9.44 -7.91
C SER A 325 -11.42 9.88 -8.91
N ARG A 326 -11.44 11.18 -9.25
CA ARG A 326 -12.21 11.67 -10.40
C ARG A 326 -11.64 11.20 -11.73
N GLU A 327 -10.36 10.87 -11.76
CA GLU A 327 -9.65 10.44 -12.95
C GLU A 327 -9.54 8.93 -13.05
N LYS A 328 -9.73 8.40 -14.25
CA LYS A 328 -9.51 6.97 -14.59
C LYS A 328 -8.05 6.54 -14.40
N THR A 329 -7.14 7.50 -14.49
CA THR A 329 -5.69 7.33 -14.40
C THR A 329 -5.20 8.09 -13.17
N LEU A 330 -4.56 7.41 -12.23
CA LEU A 330 -4.21 8.02 -10.93
C LEU A 330 -2.93 8.87 -11.01
N SER A 331 -3.03 10.17 -10.77
CA SER A 331 -1.81 10.99 -10.65
C SER A 331 -1.05 10.66 -9.35
N GLY A 332 0.28 10.77 -9.37
CA GLY A 332 1.10 10.57 -8.17
C GLY A 332 0.72 11.51 -7.02
N GLU A 333 0.32 12.75 -7.32
CA GLU A 333 -0.17 13.70 -6.31
C GLU A 333 -1.44 13.20 -5.60
N VAL A 334 -2.42 12.71 -6.37
CA VAL A 334 -3.67 12.18 -5.82
C VAL A 334 -3.40 10.89 -5.03
N ALA A 335 -2.51 10.02 -5.51
CA ALA A 335 -2.11 8.82 -4.77
C ALA A 335 -1.52 9.15 -3.39
N VAL A 336 -0.65 10.16 -3.29
CA VAL A 336 -0.09 10.62 -2.01
C VAL A 336 -1.19 11.12 -1.07
N LYS A 337 -2.15 11.91 -1.58
CA LYS A 337 -3.29 12.37 -0.77
C LYS A 337 -4.08 11.19 -0.22
N LEU A 338 -4.43 10.21 -1.07
CA LEU A 338 -5.17 9.01 -0.67
C LEU A 338 -4.45 8.22 0.43
N PHE A 339 -3.15 7.95 0.29
CA PHE A 339 -2.41 7.17 1.29
C PHE A 339 -2.13 7.93 2.58
N ASN A 340 -1.97 9.25 2.52
CA ASN A 340 -1.81 10.08 3.73
C ASN A 340 -3.05 10.02 4.63
N VAL A 341 -4.26 9.92 4.05
CA VAL A 341 -5.49 9.76 4.84
C VAL A 341 -5.47 8.42 5.59
N LEU A 342 -4.99 7.35 4.96
CA LEU A 342 -4.88 6.04 5.61
C LEU A 342 -3.87 6.06 6.76
N ASP A 343 -2.69 6.66 6.57
CA ASP A 343 -1.69 6.82 7.63
C ASP A 343 -2.23 7.67 8.79
N LYS A 344 -2.90 8.79 8.49
CA LYS A 344 -3.53 9.68 9.48
C LYS A 344 -4.47 8.93 10.42
N PHE A 345 -5.25 7.98 9.90
CA PHE A 345 -6.23 7.20 10.66
C PHE A 345 -5.71 5.83 11.09
N ASN A 346 -4.42 5.55 10.89
CA ASN A 346 -3.80 4.26 11.19
C ASN A 346 -4.54 3.08 10.51
N ILE A 347 -5.06 3.32 9.30
CA ILE A 347 -5.69 2.30 8.46
C ILE A 347 -4.59 1.60 7.66
N SER A 348 -4.49 0.27 7.77
CA SER A 348 -3.41 -0.49 7.15
C SER A 348 -3.47 -0.45 5.61
N LEU A 349 -2.30 -0.40 4.97
CA LEU A 349 -2.19 -0.60 3.53
C LEU A 349 -2.18 -2.08 3.13
N ASP A 350 -1.97 -2.99 4.10
CA ASP A 350 -1.72 -4.41 3.85
C ASP A 350 -2.85 -5.14 3.10
N PRO A 351 -4.14 -4.91 3.43
CA PRO A 351 -5.22 -5.59 2.72
C PRO A 351 -5.48 -4.95 1.35
N LEU A 352 -4.91 -3.79 1.05
CA LEU A 352 -5.29 -2.97 -0.07
C LEU A 352 -4.98 -3.67 -1.41
N LYS A 353 -5.97 -3.68 -2.31
CA LYS A 353 -5.88 -4.19 -3.67
C LYS A 353 -6.03 -3.04 -4.64
N TYR A 354 -5.18 -3.00 -5.65
CA TYR A 354 -5.33 -2.11 -6.79
C TYR A 354 -6.45 -2.59 -7.70
N THR A 355 -7.28 -1.67 -8.15
CA THR A 355 -8.34 -1.90 -9.12
C THR A 355 -7.89 -1.41 -10.48
N ASP A 356 -7.80 -2.33 -11.44
CA ASP A 356 -7.27 -2.01 -12.76
C ASP A 356 -8.28 -1.20 -13.58
N GLN A 357 -7.87 -0.02 -14.04
CA GLN A 357 -8.70 0.93 -14.81
C GLN A 357 -8.29 1.02 -16.30
N THR A 358 -7.41 0.15 -16.79
CA THR A 358 -6.92 0.18 -18.18
C THR A 358 -7.87 -0.56 -19.14
N ASN A 359 -7.88 -0.28 -20.45
CA ASN A 359 -8.68 -1.05 -21.43
C ASN A 359 -10.16 -1.27 -21.08
N CYS A 360 -10.76 -0.35 -20.33
CA CYS A 360 -12.16 -0.43 -19.92
C CYS A 360 -13.09 0.00 -21.05
N PRO A 361 -14.28 -0.62 -21.18
CA PRO A 361 -15.29 -0.20 -22.14
C PRO A 361 -15.73 1.25 -21.87
N ALA A 362 -16.29 1.89 -22.90
CA ALA A 362 -17.02 3.14 -22.70
C ALA A 362 -18.29 2.85 -21.88
N PHE A 363 -18.54 3.66 -20.86
CA PHE A 363 -19.59 3.50 -19.85
C PHE A 363 -20.77 4.41 -20.10
#